data_AF-A0AAV3NJ67-F1
#
_entry.id   AF-A0AAV3NJ67-F1
#
_cell.length_a   1.000
_cell.length_b   1.000
_cell.length_c   1.000
_cell.angle_alpha   90.00
_cell.angle_beta   90.00
_cell.angle_gamma   90.00
#
_symmetry.space_group_name_H-M   'P 1'
#
loop_
_entity.id
_entity.type
_entity.pdbx_description
1 polymer ?
#
loop_
_entity_poly.entity_id
_entity_poly.type
_entity_poly.pdbx_seq_one_letter_code
_entity_poly.pdbx_strand_id
1 'polypeptide(L)'
;MAYKWIVPCSTMNKTKTKMTAKSSMIVPVIGKLFCSPSEIILVVRNRPQVVNGGGFVVTNPKKNHKIVFMVDGCGVLGKKEEVILKDADGTKLLIIRRKGGIVEAVSLYKRWNGYKYNLSGSSQELVFCLKDPKPSCLNKNSPIKISIRSNACSNLRDFEIVGYFPDRDCTIVEQSTGIVVAQVGVRKEVGQVMTNKDLYHVIIKPGIDQAFVFGVIAVLDYIYDGSTTW
;
A
#
# COMPACT_ATOMS: atom_id res chain seq x y z
N MET A 1 -13.81 -60.43 49.35
CA MET A 1 -12.51 -60.05 48.75
C MET A 1 -12.77 -59.34 47.42
N ALA A 2 -12.49 -58.05 47.33
CA ALA A 2 -12.29 -57.33 46.07
C ALA A 2 -11.62 -55.98 46.42
N TYR A 3 -10.31 -55.92 46.25
CA TYR A 3 -9.50 -54.72 46.47
C TYR A 3 -9.58 -53.84 45.21
N LYS A 4 -10.12 -52.63 45.33
CA LYS A 4 -10.23 -51.66 44.23
C LYS A 4 -8.95 -50.82 44.19
N TRP A 5 -8.11 -51.06 43.18
CA TRP A 5 -6.90 -50.28 42.94
C TRP A 5 -7.29 -48.92 42.34
N ILE A 6 -6.89 -47.84 43.02
CA ILE A 6 -6.98 -46.47 42.51
C ILE A 6 -5.69 -46.21 41.72
N VAL A 7 -5.81 -46.04 40.40
CA VAL A 7 -4.73 -45.54 39.53
C VAL A 7 -4.63 -44.02 39.68
N PRO A 8 -3.44 -43.43 39.93
CA PRO A 8 -3.29 -41.97 39.94
C PRO A 8 -3.26 -41.44 38.50
N CYS A 9 -4.12 -40.47 38.22
CA CYS A 9 -4.12 -39.72 36.96
C CYS A 9 -2.90 -38.79 36.91
N SER A 10 -1.95 -39.04 36.03
CA SER A 10 -0.80 -38.16 35.80
C SER A 10 -1.26 -36.85 35.16
N THR A 11 -0.94 -35.72 35.80
CA THR A 11 -1.24 -34.39 35.28
C THR A 11 -0.16 -34.01 34.28
N MET A 12 -0.50 -33.96 32.99
CA MET A 12 0.42 -33.59 31.92
C MET A 12 0.52 -32.06 31.85
N ASN A 13 1.59 -31.51 32.40
CA ASN A 13 1.92 -30.08 32.30
C ASN A 13 2.22 -29.73 30.84
N LYS A 14 1.27 -29.08 30.15
CA LYS A 14 1.51 -28.45 28.85
C LYS A 14 2.29 -27.16 29.04
N THR A 15 3.61 -27.24 28.85
CA THR A 15 4.47 -26.07 28.66
C THR A 15 3.97 -25.28 27.45
N LYS A 16 3.42 -24.07 27.69
CA LYS A 16 3.16 -23.09 26.63
C LYS A 16 4.50 -22.58 26.11
N THR A 17 4.99 -23.19 25.04
CA THR A 17 6.09 -22.64 24.26
C THR A 17 5.63 -21.34 23.63
N LYS A 18 6.12 -20.21 24.16
CA LYS A 18 5.92 -18.88 23.59
C LYS A 18 6.73 -18.82 22.29
N MET A 19 6.09 -19.11 21.16
CA MET A 19 6.68 -18.88 19.84
C MET A 19 6.88 -17.38 19.68
N THR A 20 8.12 -16.92 19.85
CA THR A 20 8.53 -15.60 19.39
C THR A 20 8.57 -15.67 17.86
N ALA A 21 7.60 -15.02 17.22
CA ALA A 21 7.66 -14.79 15.79
C ALA A 21 8.98 -14.07 15.50
N LYS A 22 9.87 -14.73 14.74
CA LYS A 22 11.09 -14.12 14.23
C LYS A 22 10.65 -12.97 13.33
N SER A 23 10.67 -11.75 13.86
CA SER A 23 10.35 -10.54 13.12
C SER A 23 11.36 -10.44 11.98
N SER A 24 10.96 -10.87 10.79
CA SER A 24 11.67 -10.54 9.57
C SER A 24 11.69 -9.02 9.52
N MET A 25 12.86 -8.41 9.68
CA MET A 25 12.97 -6.95 9.63
C MET A 25 12.52 -6.50 8.25
N ILE A 26 11.30 -5.99 8.17
CA ILE A 26 10.76 -5.37 6.96
C ILE A 26 11.61 -4.13 6.73
N VAL A 27 12.49 -4.21 5.73
CA VAL A 27 13.34 -3.08 5.34
C VAL A 27 12.43 -1.97 4.82
N PRO A 28 12.53 -0.72 5.32
CA PRO A 28 11.77 0.40 4.79
C PRO A 28 12.12 0.63 3.32
N VAL A 29 11.12 1.03 2.53
CA VAL A 29 11.26 1.16 1.06
C VAL A 29 11.71 2.57 0.69
N ILE A 30 11.11 3.58 1.34
CA ILE A 30 11.39 5.00 1.15
C ILE A 30 12.29 5.50 2.26
N GLY A 31 11.91 5.21 3.51
CA GLY A 31 12.67 5.63 4.67
C GLY A 31 12.06 5.20 5.99
N LYS A 32 12.94 4.88 6.96
CA LYS A 32 12.55 4.45 8.31
C LYS A 32 11.67 5.46 9.05
N LEU A 33 11.78 6.74 8.70
CA LEU A 33 10.96 7.81 9.29
C LEU A 33 9.45 7.67 8.98
N PHE A 34 9.11 6.92 7.93
CA PHE A 34 7.72 6.61 7.56
C PHE A 34 7.23 5.29 8.15
N CYS A 35 8.02 4.62 8.99
CA CYS A 35 7.64 3.37 9.65
C CYS A 35 7.18 3.66 11.09
N SER A 36 5.94 3.32 11.41
CA SER A 36 5.40 3.41 12.77
C SER A 36 5.65 2.09 13.53
N PRO A 37 6.08 2.11 14.81
CA PRO A 37 6.23 0.88 15.60
C PRO A 37 4.88 0.24 15.99
N SER A 38 3.77 0.94 15.74
CA SER A 38 2.42 0.48 16.02
C SER A 38 1.53 0.65 14.80
N GLU A 39 0.42 -0.10 14.76
CA GLU A 39 -0.58 0.03 13.70
C GLU A 39 -1.11 1.47 13.64
N ILE A 40 -1.19 2.00 12.42
CA ILE A 40 -1.67 3.36 12.18
C ILE A 40 -2.87 3.33 11.24
N ILE A 41 -3.87 4.16 11.56
CA ILE A 41 -5.05 4.38 10.74
C ILE A 41 -4.95 5.80 10.21
N LEU A 42 -4.92 5.94 8.90
CA LEU A 42 -4.86 7.22 8.19
C LEU A 42 -6.13 7.40 7.36
N VAL A 43 -6.58 8.64 7.23
CA VAL A 43 -7.79 8.99 6.51
C VAL A 43 -7.41 9.66 5.20
N VAL A 44 -7.99 9.19 4.12
CA VAL A 44 -7.78 9.72 2.78
C VAL A 44 -9.06 10.40 2.33
N ARG A 45 -8.94 11.63 1.82
CA ARG A 45 -10.04 12.23 1.07
C ARG A 45 -9.99 11.76 -0.38
N ASN A 46 -11.14 11.39 -0.93
CA ASN A 46 -11.29 11.09 -2.34
C ASN A 46 -10.82 12.29 -3.16
N ARG A 47 -10.24 11.94 -4.31
CA ARG A 47 -9.84 12.87 -5.36
C ARG A 47 -11.05 13.73 -5.78
N PRO A 48 -10.95 15.08 -5.74
CA PRO A 48 -12.03 15.93 -6.23
C PRO A 48 -12.05 15.91 -7.75
N GLN A 49 -13.25 15.96 -8.34
CA GLN A 49 -13.41 16.04 -9.79
C GLN A 49 -13.15 17.47 -10.27
N VAL A 50 -11.89 17.76 -10.62
CA VAL A 50 -11.44 19.05 -11.16
C VAL A 50 -10.62 18.84 -12.45
N VAL A 51 -10.53 19.88 -13.28
CA VAL A 51 -9.70 19.88 -14.50
C VAL A 51 -8.24 19.58 -14.10
N ASN A 52 -7.59 18.63 -14.78
CA ASN A 52 -6.29 18.02 -14.41
C ASN A 52 -6.32 17.06 -13.21
N GLY A 53 -7.48 16.45 -12.98
CA GLY A 53 -7.62 15.21 -12.22
C GLY A 53 -7.60 15.36 -10.71
N GLY A 54 -7.23 16.50 -10.12
CA GLY A 54 -7.23 16.71 -8.66
C GLY A 54 -6.28 15.78 -7.89
N GLY A 55 -5.67 16.24 -6.80
CA GLY A 55 -4.89 15.37 -5.92
C GLY A 55 -5.74 14.72 -4.83
N PHE A 56 -5.16 13.83 -4.03
CA PHE A 56 -5.72 13.45 -2.74
C PHE A 56 -4.79 13.81 -1.59
N VAL A 57 -5.37 13.92 -0.40
CA VAL A 57 -4.67 14.30 0.82
C VAL A 57 -4.93 13.22 1.87
N VAL A 58 -3.87 12.87 2.59
CA VAL A 58 -3.88 11.90 3.67
C VAL A 58 -3.72 12.63 4.98
N THR A 59 -4.58 12.34 5.95
CA THR A 59 -4.59 12.97 7.28
C THR A 59 -4.49 11.93 8.38
N ASN A 60 -3.94 12.33 9.52
CA ASN A 60 -3.89 11.50 10.71
C ASN A 60 -4.98 11.91 11.70
N PRO A 61 -6.05 11.11 11.90
CA PRO A 61 -7.14 11.45 12.81
C PRO A 61 -6.67 11.54 14.27
N LYS A 62 -5.62 10.80 14.67
CA LYS A 62 -5.04 10.88 16.03
C LYS A 62 -4.25 12.18 16.27
N LYS A 63 -3.98 12.97 15.23
CA LYS A 63 -3.25 14.24 15.28
C LYS A 63 -4.11 15.39 14.78
N ASN A 64 -5.36 15.49 15.23
CA ASN A 64 -6.33 16.53 14.83
C ASN A 64 -6.42 16.69 13.30
N HIS A 65 -6.47 15.56 12.57
CA HIS A 65 -6.53 15.53 11.10
C HIS A 65 -5.38 16.30 10.39
N LYS A 66 -4.21 16.43 11.03
CA LYS A 66 -3.02 16.97 10.36
C LYS A 66 -2.67 16.16 9.11
N ILE A 67 -2.32 16.88 8.05
CA ILE A 67 -1.84 16.30 6.80
C ILE A 67 -0.55 15.52 7.08
N VAL A 68 -0.45 14.33 6.49
CA VAL A 68 0.76 13.50 6.53
C VAL A 68 1.36 13.28 5.15
N PHE A 69 0.50 13.19 4.13
CA PHE A 69 0.93 13.04 2.74
C PHE A 69 -0.01 13.79 1.80
N MET A 70 0.55 14.22 0.67
CA MET A 70 -0.19 14.79 -0.45
C MET A 70 0.19 14.06 -1.73
N VAL A 71 -0.81 13.77 -2.56
CA VAL A 71 -0.59 13.20 -3.90
C VAL A 71 -1.08 14.19 -4.94
N ASP A 72 -0.20 14.58 -5.85
CA ASP A 72 -0.55 15.48 -6.95
C ASP A 72 -1.48 14.79 -7.96
N GLY A 73 -2.36 15.58 -8.58
CA GLY A 73 -3.31 15.08 -9.57
C GLY A 73 -2.68 14.66 -10.90
N CYS A 74 -3.41 13.83 -11.64
CA CYS A 74 -3.01 13.35 -12.96
C CYS A 74 -2.87 14.53 -13.94
N GLY A 75 -1.66 14.81 -14.40
CA GLY A 75 -1.43 15.85 -15.42
C GLY A 75 -1.19 17.26 -14.88
N VAL A 76 -1.13 17.46 -13.56
CA VAL A 76 -0.84 18.78 -12.94
C VAL A 76 0.54 19.33 -13.32
N LEU A 77 1.49 18.46 -13.70
CA LEU A 77 2.81 18.85 -14.21
C LEU A 77 2.93 18.87 -15.75
N GLY A 78 1.82 18.77 -16.49
CA GLY A 78 1.82 18.70 -17.96
C GLY A 78 2.31 17.38 -18.54
N LYS A 79 2.66 16.39 -17.69
CA LYS A 79 3.04 15.03 -18.12
C LYS A 79 1.94 14.05 -17.76
N LYS A 80 1.25 13.53 -18.79
CA LYS A 80 0.36 12.39 -18.64
C LYS A 80 1.16 11.23 -18.01
N GLU A 81 0.51 10.45 -17.15
CA GLU A 81 1.07 9.22 -16.57
C GLU A 81 2.23 9.41 -15.55
N GLU A 82 2.31 10.58 -14.93
CA GLU A 82 3.21 10.86 -13.80
C GLU A 82 2.40 11.21 -12.54
N VAL A 83 2.81 10.66 -11.39
CA VAL A 83 2.21 10.90 -10.07
C VAL A 83 3.32 11.24 -9.06
N ILE A 84 3.08 12.23 -8.20
CA ILE A 84 4.05 12.66 -7.19
C ILE A 84 3.43 12.52 -5.81
N LEU A 85 4.12 11.82 -4.91
CA LEU A 85 3.81 11.78 -3.48
C LEU A 85 4.73 12.75 -2.74
N LYS A 86 4.13 13.57 -1.87
CA LYS A 86 4.82 14.54 -1.00
C LYS A 86 4.52 14.27 0.46
N ASP A 87 5.42 14.69 1.34
CA ASP A 87 5.15 14.77 2.78
C ASP A 87 4.26 15.97 3.13
N ALA A 88 4.05 16.20 4.43
CA ALA A 88 3.24 17.29 4.96
C ALA A 88 3.78 18.69 4.62
N ASP A 89 5.10 18.82 4.44
CA ASP A 89 5.78 20.08 4.12
C ASP A 89 5.83 20.34 2.60
N GLY A 90 5.33 19.40 1.79
CA GLY A 90 5.35 19.49 0.33
C GLY A 90 6.64 18.96 -0.30
N THR A 91 7.55 18.38 0.49
CA THR A 91 8.77 17.75 -0.02
C THR A 91 8.41 16.50 -0.80
N LYS A 92 8.89 16.39 -2.03
CA LYS A 92 8.66 15.24 -2.90
C LYS A 92 9.39 14.01 -2.35
N LEU A 93 8.65 12.92 -2.16
CA LEU A 93 9.17 11.64 -1.65
C LEU A 93 9.32 10.61 -2.76
N LEU A 94 8.27 10.50 -3.60
CA LEU A 94 8.20 9.56 -4.70
C LEU A 94 7.75 10.26 -5.98
N ILE A 95 8.34 9.84 -7.08
CA ILE A 95 7.84 10.09 -8.43
C ILE A 95 7.50 8.76 -9.07
N ILE A 96 6.27 8.61 -9.53
CA ILE A 96 5.76 7.36 -10.07
C ILE A 96 5.36 7.58 -11.52
N ARG A 97 5.83 6.71 -12.40
CA ARG A 97 5.67 6.86 -13.86
C ARG A 97 5.16 5.59 -14.48
N ARG A 98 4.18 5.72 -15.38
CA ARG A 98 3.82 4.60 -16.26
C ARG A 98 4.90 4.42 -17.31
N LYS A 99 5.22 3.16 -17.60
CA LYS A 99 6.07 2.80 -18.72
C LYS A 99 5.20 2.68 -19.97
N GLY A 100 5.28 3.65 -20.88
CA GLY A 100 4.58 3.64 -22.17
C GLY A 100 5.42 3.10 -23.34
N GLY A 101 4.84 3.15 -24.55
CA GLY A 101 5.51 2.86 -25.82
C GLY A 101 5.45 1.39 -26.28
N ILE A 102 6.35 1.00 -27.20
CA ILE A 102 6.35 -0.31 -27.87
C ILE A 102 6.45 -1.48 -26.87
N VAL A 103 7.21 -1.31 -25.78
CA VAL A 103 7.38 -2.33 -24.73
C VAL A 103 6.09 -2.58 -23.95
N GLU A 104 5.25 -1.56 -23.76
CA GLU A 104 3.94 -1.75 -23.14
C GLU A 104 2.94 -2.31 -24.15
N ALA A 105 2.97 -1.88 -25.42
CA ALA A 105 2.04 -2.34 -26.46
C ALA A 105 2.02 -3.87 -26.59
N VAL A 106 3.19 -4.50 -26.52
CA VAL A 106 3.35 -5.97 -26.58
C VAL A 106 3.24 -6.67 -25.21
N SER A 107 3.18 -5.92 -24.11
CA SER A 107 3.06 -6.46 -22.75
C SER A 107 1.60 -6.79 -22.42
N LEU A 108 1.39 -7.87 -21.65
CA LEU A 108 0.10 -8.19 -21.02
C LEU A 108 -0.22 -7.27 -19.83
N TYR A 109 0.75 -6.49 -19.36
CA TYR A 109 0.60 -5.64 -18.18
C TYR A 109 0.94 -4.18 -18.52
N LYS A 110 0.14 -3.26 -18.00
CA LYS A 110 0.55 -1.87 -17.80
C LYS A 110 1.50 -1.81 -16.62
N ARG A 111 2.62 -1.09 -16.75
CA ARG A 111 3.68 -1.07 -15.74
C ARG A 111 3.86 0.32 -15.18
N TRP A 112 3.89 0.42 -13.86
CA TRP A 112 4.17 1.64 -13.11
C TRP A 112 5.45 1.46 -12.30
N ASN A 113 6.37 2.41 -12.41
CA ASN A 113 7.62 2.40 -11.66
C ASN A 113 7.61 3.56 -10.67
N GLY A 114 7.82 3.26 -9.38
CA GLY A 114 8.02 4.26 -8.34
C GLY A 114 9.50 4.48 -8.10
N TYR A 115 9.92 5.74 -8.14
CA TYR A 115 11.30 6.15 -7.92
C TYR A 115 11.37 7.04 -6.69
N LYS A 116 12.39 6.81 -5.85
CA LYS A 116 12.70 7.73 -4.76
C LYS A 116 13.13 9.06 -5.35
N TYR A 117 12.53 10.15 -4.86
CA TYR A 117 12.88 11.48 -5.34
C TYR A 117 14.22 11.89 -4.74
N ASN A 118 15.22 12.16 -5.59
CA ASN A 118 16.49 12.72 -5.18
C ASN A 118 16.73 14.07 -5.85
N LEU A 119 17.23 15.03 -5.08
CA LEU A 119 17.55 16.38 -5.57
C LEU A 119 18.81 16.39 -6.46
N SER A 120 19.66 15.37 -6.37
CA SER A 120 21.02 15.31 -6.98
C SER A 120 21.04 14.99 -8.49
N GLY A 121 19.90 14.72 -9.12
CA GLY A 121 19.78 14.58 -10.58
C GLY A 121 20.50 13.40 -11.25
N SER A 122 21.24 12.57 -10.50
CA SER A 122 22.24 11.65 -11.09
C SER A 122 21.85 10.16 -11.12
N SER A 123 20.69 9.77 -10.60
CA SER A 123 19.98 8.52 -10.94
C SER A 123 18.68 8.41 -10.15
N GLN A 124 17.55 8.19 -10.80
CA GLN A 124 16.29 7.91 -10.10
C GLN A 124 16.34 6.48 -9.55
N GLU A 125 16.42 6.32 -8.22
CA GLU A 125 16.44 5.01 -7.57
C GLU A 125 15.06 4.36 -7.69
N LEU A 126 14.94 3.29 -8.49
CA LEU A 126 13.71 2.50 -8.60
C LEU A 126 13.48 1.73 -7.30
N VAL A 127 12.40 2.04 -6.58
CA VAL A 127 12.08 1.42 -5.30
C VAL A 127 10.94 0.41 -5.40
N PHE A 128 9.99 0.59 -6.32
CA PHE A 128 8.97 -0.42 -6.59
C PHE A 128 8.49 -0.41 -8.04
N CYS A 129 7.90 -1.52 -8.47
CA CYS A 129 7.26 -1.72 -9.75
C CYS A 129 5.86 -2.32 -9.54
N LEU A 130 4.81 -1.66 -9.99
CA LEU A 130 3.45 -2.19 -10.01
C LEU A 130 3.09 -2.63 -11.44
N LYS A 131 2.54 -3.84 -11.56
CA LYS A 131 2.06 -4.44 -12.81
C LYS A 131 0.54 -4.59 -12.74
N ASP A 132 -0.14 -3.81 -13.55
CA ASP A 132 -1.59 -3.82 -13.72
C ASP A 132 -1.97 -4.63 -14.96
N PRO A 133 -2.66 -5.78 -14.82
CA PRO A 133 -3.05 -6.63 -15.95
C PRO A 133 -3.96 -5.89 -16.93
N LYS A 134 -3.67 -5.99 -18.23
CA LYS A 134 -4.56 -5.41 -19.24
C LYS A 134 -5.89 -6.16 -19.30
N PRO A 135 -7.02 -5.48 -19.54
CA PRO A 135 -8.33 -6.13 -19.69
C PRO A 135 -8.40 -7.09 -20.89
N SER A 136 -7.49 -6.97 -21.85
CA SER A 136 -7.35 -7.87 -23.01
C SER A 136 -6.63 -9.19 -22.68
N CYS A 137 -6.19 -9.40 -21.43
CA CYS A 137 -5.56 -10.65 -21.03
C CYS A 137 -6.58 -11.79 -20.93
N LEU A 138 -6.20 -12.98 -21.37
CA LEU A 138 -7.02 -14.20 -21.30
C LEU A 138 -7.47 -14.53 -19.86
N ASN A 139 -6.69 -14.14 -18.85
CA ASN A 139 -7.04 -14.28 -17.45
C ASN A 139 -7.51 -12.94 -16.86
N LYS A 140 -8.81 -12.67 -16.98
CA LYS A 140 -9.49 -11.44 -16.53
C LYS A 140 -9.40 -11.20 -15.01
N ASN A 141 -9.00 -12.20 -14.22
CA ASN A 141 -8.93 -12.13 -12.75
C ASN A 141 -7.49 -12.11 -12.23
N SER A 142 -6.50 -11.76 -13.06
CA SER A 142 -5.12 -11.62 -12.58
C SER A 142 -5.05 -10.47 -11.57
N PRO A 143 -4.45 -10.66 -10.39
CA PRO A 143 -4.32 -9.57 -9.41
C PRO A 143 -3.27 -8.54 -9.87
N ILE A 144 -3.41 -7.30 -9.39
CA ILE A 144 -2.35 -6.29 -9.51
C ILE A 144 -1.16 -6.74 -8.64
N LYS A 145 0.01 -6.85 -9.25
CA LYS A 145 1.24 -7.30 -8.57
C LYS A 145 2.20 -6.14 -8.35
N ILE A 146 2.87 -6.13 -7.21
CA ILE A 146 3.83 -5.10 -6.82
C ILE A 146 5.14 -5.79 -6.45
N SER A 147 6.21 -5.45 -7.15
CA SER A 147 7.55 -5.94 -6.85
C SER A 147 8.39 -4.81 -6.28
N ILE A 148 8.96 -5.01 -5.10
CA ILE A 148 9.90 -4.08 -4.48
C ILE A 148 11.31 -4.51 -4.88
N ARG A 149 12.09 -3.56 -5.40
CA ARG A 149 13.52 -3.78 -5.68
C ARG A 149 14.32 -3.12 -4.57
N SER A 150 14.90 -3.95 -3.69
CA SER A 150 15.88 -3.49 -2.71
C SER A 150 17.27 -3.50 -3.33
N ASN A 151 18.06 -2.44 -3.09
CA ASN A 151 19.47 -2.38 -3.45
C ASN A 151 20.35 -3.25 -2.53
N ALA A 152 19.83 -3.71 -1.39
CA ALA A 152 20.47 -4.73 -0.55
C ALA A 152 20.14 -6.13 -1.10
N CYS A 153 21.19 -6.88 -1.45
CA CYS A 153 21.21 -8.17 -2.13
C CYS A 153 19.97 -9.09 -1.95
N SER A 154 19.54 -9.61 -3.11
CA SER A 154 18.82 -10.88 -3.35
C SER A 154 17.40 -11.13 -2.84
N ASN A 155 16.72 -10.19 -2.16
CA ASN A 155 15.32 -10.40 -1.78
C ASN A 155 14.38 -9.42 -2.50
N LEU A 156 13.91 -9.81 -3.69
CA LEU A 156 12.71 -9.23 -4.28
C LEU A 156 11.55 -9.59 -3.35
N ARG A 157 10.92 -8.59 -2.74
CA ARG A 157 9.66 -8.78 -2.01
C ARG A 157 8.54 -8.45 -2.95
N ASP A 158 7.70 -9.43 -3.20
CA ASP A 158 6.52 -9.28 -4.01
C ASP A 158 5.27 -9.19 -3.13
N PHE A 159 4.41 -8.27 -3.52
CA PHE A 159 3.12 -8.00 -2.90
C PHE A 159 2.04 -8.10 -3.97
N GLU A 160 0.82 -8.31 -3.52
CA GLU A 160 -0.35 -8.29 -4.38
C GLU A 160 -1.48 -7.47 -3.75
N ILE A 161 -2.30 -6.92 -4.63
CA ILE A 161 -3.56 -6.30 -4.26
C ILE A 161 -4.65 -7.36 -4.33
N VAL A 162 -5.30 -7.61 -3.21
CA VAL A 162 -6.46 -8.49 -3.09
C VAL A 162 -7.70 -7.63 -2.81
N GLY A 163 -8.80 -7.89 -3.53
CA GLY A 163 -10.04 -7.11 -3.43
C GLY A 163 -10.19 -6.08 -4.56
N TYR A 164 -11.04 -5.07 -4.35
CA TYR A 164 -11.42 -4.10 -5.36
C TYR A 164 -11.31 -2.67 -4.83
N PHE A 165 -10.33 -1.92 -5.37
CA PHE A 165 -10.03 -0.56 -4.91
C PHE A 165 -11.14 0.48 -5.16
N PRO A 166 -11.92 0.43 -6.26
CA PRO A 166 -13.04 1.38 -6.47
C PRO A 166 -14.09 1.33 -5.35
N ASP A 167 -14.36 0.14 -4.80
CA ASP A 167 -15.25 -0.03 -3.63
C ASP A 167 -14.56 0.32 -2.31
N ARG A 168 -13.29 0.76 -2.37
CA ARG A 168 -12.40 0.99 -1.24
C ARG A 168 -12.30 -0.23 -0.33
N ASP A 169 -12.35 -1.43 -0.91
CA ASP A 169 -12.27 -2.70 -0.21
C ASP A 169 -11.14 -3.54 -0.82
N CYS A 170 -9.90 -3.20 -0.47
CA CYS A 170 -8.75 -3.95 -0.91
C CYS A 170 -7.64 -4.00 0.14
N THR A 171 -6.80 -5.02 0.03
CA THR A 171 -5.67 -5.26 0.92
C THR A 171 -4.39 -5.43 0.12
N ILE A 172 -3.29 -4.94 0.70
CA ILE A 172 -1.94 -5.19 0.20
C ILE A 172 -1.39 -6.36 1.01
N VAL A 173 -1.03 -7.44 0.33
CA VAL A 173 -0.59 -8.70 0.94
C VAL A 173 0.83 -9.03 0.47
N GLU A 174 1.71 -9.43 1.37
CA GLU A 174 3.02 -9.96 1.02
C GLU A 174 2.87 -11.40 0.49
N GLN A 175 3.29 -11.66 -0.75
CA GLN A 175 2.99 -12.92 -1.45
C GLN A 175 3.67 -14.13 -0.82
N SER A 176 4.88 -13.97 -0.29
CA SER A 176 5.66 -15.09 0.28
C SER A 176 5.10 -15.58 1.62
N THR A 177 4.44 -14.70 2.39
CA THR A 177 3.97 -14.98 3.74
C THR A 177 2.44 -14.97 3.87
N GLY A 178 1.72 -14.40 2.91
CA GLY A 178 0.29 -14.14 2.99
C GLY A 178 -0.09 -13.06 4.02
N ILE A 179 0.89 -12.34 4.58
CA ILE A 179 0.65 -11.35 5.62
C ILE A 179 0.08 -10.07 4.99
N VAL A 180 -1.06 -9.62 5.51
CA VAL A 180 -1.64 -8.31 5.18
C VAL A 180 -0.75 -7.21 5.75
N VAL A 181 -0.26 -6.31 4.90
CA VAL A 181 0.57 -5.17 5.32
C VAL A 181 -0.20 -3.86 5.37
N ALA A 182 -1.24 -3.73 4.55
CA ALA A 182 -2.16 -2.61 4.60
C ALA A 182 -3.57 -3.01 4.14
N GLN A 183 -4.58 -2.32 4.65
CA GLN A 183 -5.98 -2.51 4.28
C GLN A 183 -6.64 -1.16 4.00
N VAL A 184 -7.28 -1.04 2.85
CA VAL A 184 -8.15 0.07 2.46
C VAL A 184 -9.58 -0.30 2.82
N GLY A 185 -10.33 0.63 3.41
CA GLY A 185 -11.70 0.38 3.86
C GLY A 185 -12.56 1.64 3.95
N VAL A 186 -13.87 1.45 3.95
CA VAL A 186 -14.87 2.45 4.38
C VAL A 186 -15.40 2.02 5.75
N ARG A 187 -14.99 2.69 6.84
CA ARG A 187 -15.50 2.36 8.18
C ARG A 187 -16.89 2.95 8.35
N LYS A 188 -17.90 2.13 8.66
CA LYS A 188 -19.25 2.58 9.03
C LYS A 188 -19.31 3.18 10.46
N GLU A 189 -18.43 2.71 11.35
CA GLU A 189 -18.47 3.02 12.79
C GLU A 189 -17.76 4.32 13.19
N VAL A 190 -16.98 4.92 12.29
CA VAL A 190 -16.47 6.31 12.44
C VAL A 190 -17.53 7.30 11.91
N GLY A 191 -18.80 6.87 11.87
CA GLY A 191 -19.93 7.60 11.29
C GLY A 191 -20.35 8.86 12.05
N GLN A 192 -19.81 9.15 13.24
CA GLN A 192 -20.01 10.46 13.88
C GLN A 192 -18.99 11.52 13.43
N VAL A 193 -17.84 11.13 12.87
CA VAL A 193 -16.78 12.07 12.44
C VAL A 193 -16.65 12.11 10.91
N MET A 194 -16.96 11.03 10.19
CA MET A 194 -17.01 11.01 8.74
C MET A 194 -18.40 11.38 8.24
N THR A 195 -18.73 12.68 8.32
CA THR A 195 -19.94 13.26 7.71
C THR A 195 -19.94 13.23 6.18
N ASN A 196 -18.84 12.79 5.55
CA ASN A 196 -18.64 12.95 4.13
C ASN A 196 -18.39 11.60 3.43
N LYS A 197 -19.19 11.29 2.39
CA LYS A 197 -19.05 10.10 1.53
C LYS A 197 -17.70 10.07 0.77
N ASP A 198 -16.96 11.16 0.86
CA ASP A 198 -15.68 11.38 0.19
C ASP A 198 -14.46 10.88 1.01
N LEU A 199 -14.64 10.15 2.11
CA LEU A 199 -13.52 9.69 2.94
C LEU A 199 -13.43 8.16 2.96
N TYR A 200 -12.20 7.65 2.91
CA TYR A 200 -11.89 6.27 3.25
C TYR A 200 -10.68 6.23 4.19
N HIS A 201 -10.41 5.06 4.76
CA HIS A 201 -9.28 4.88 5.66
C HIS A 201 -8.33 3.81 5.15
N VAL A 202 -7.08 3.92 5.59
CA VAL A 202 -6.02 2.96 5.33
C VAL A 202 -5.44 2.55 6.68
N ILE A 203 -5.54 1.26 6.98
CA ILE A 203 -4.92 0.64 8.14
C ILE A 203 -3.57 0.08 7.70
N ILE A 204 -2.49 0.51 8.34
CA ILE A 204 -1.12 0.12 7.99
C ILE A 204 -0.51 -0.60 9.19
N LYS A 205 -0.02 -1.82 8.96
CA LYS A 205 0.56 -2.67 10.02
C LYS A 205 1.87 -2.08 10.59
N PRO A 206 2.23 -2.43 11.84
CA PRO A 206 3.49 -2.00 12.45
C PRO A 206 4.70 -2.28 11.55
N GLY A 207 5.64 -1.33 11.50
CA GLY A 207 6.90 -1.44 10.75
C GLY A 207 6.79 -1.24 9.23
N ILE A 208 5.58 -1.20 8.68
CA ILE A 208 5.38 -0.96 7.24
C ILE A 208 5.64 0.51 6.90
N ASP A 209 6.34 0.73 5.79
CA ASP A 209 6.64 2.06 5.27
C ASP A 209 5.37 2.71 4.71
N GLN A 210 4.88 3.74 5.41
CA GLN A 210 3.65 4.44 5.05
C GLN A 210 3.74 5.13 3.68
N ALA A 211 4.89 5.71 3.34
CA ALA A 211 5.07 6.41 2.07
C ALA A 211 5.03 5.43 0.89
N PHE A 212 5.57 4.21 1.06
CA PHE A 212 5.40 3.14 0.07
C PHE A 212 3.93 2.76 -0.12
N VAL A 213 3.18 2.54 0.96
CA VAL A 213 1.76 2.21 0.89
C VAL A 213 0.98 3.28 0.14
N PHE A 214 1.18 4.56 0.46
CA PHE A 214 0.50 5.64 -0.28
C PHE A 214 1.02 5.83 -1.70
N GLY A 215 2.26 5.46 -2.00
CA GLY A 215 2.75 5.38 -3.37
C GLY A 215 2.00 4.34 -4.20
N VAL A 216 1.71 3.18 -3.62
CA VAL A 216 0.87 2.14 -4.25
C VAL A 216 -0.57 2.64 -4.44
N ILE A 217 -1.17 3.20 -3.39
CA ILE A 217 -2.53 3.76 -3.44
C ILE A 217 -2.62 4.88 -4.48
N ALA A 218 -1.58 5.68 -4.65
CA ALA A 218 -1.53 6.72 -5.67
C ALA A 218 -1.63 6.17 -7.10
N VAL A 219 -1.08 4.97 -7.35
CA VAL A 219 -1.23 4.28 -8.63
C VAL A 219 -2.63 3.70 -8.79
N LEU A 220 -3.19 3.10 -7.73
CA LEU A 220 -4.56 2.57 -7.78
C LEU A 220 -5.57 3.69 -8.04
N ASP A 221 -5.45 4.80 -7.33
CA ASP A 221 -6.22 6.02 -7.54
C ASP A 221 -6.04 6.55 -8.97
N TYR A 222 -4.81 6.55 -9.53
CA TYR A 222 -4.62 6.90 -10.94
C TYR A 222 -5.39 5.98 -11.89
N ILE A 223 -5.30 4.65 -11.69
CA ILE A 223 -5.91 3.65 -12.57
C ILE A 223 -7.43 3.77 -12.58
N TYR A 224 -8.04 3.92 -11.41
CA TYR A 224 -9.48 3.82 -11.24
C TYR A 224 -10.20 5.17 -11.17
N ASP A 225 -9.59 6.18 -10.55
CA ASP A 225 -10.22 7.49 -10.28
C ASP A 225 -9.54 8.64 -11.03
N GLY A 226 -8.32 8.43 -11.55
CA GLY A 226 -7.54 9.39 -12.32
C GLY A 226 -7.79 9.36 -13.82
N SER A 227 -8.48 8.34 -14.33
CA SER A 227 -8.92 8.27 -15.73
C SER A 227 -10.24 9.00 -15.92
N THR A 228 -10.22 10.33 -15.80
CA THR A 228 -11.26 11.14 -16.46
C THR A 228 -11.04 10.98 -17.96
N THR A 229 -11.64 9.94 -18.52
CA THR A 229 -11.96 9.85 -19.94
C THR A 229 -12.91 10.99 -20.26
N TRP A 230 -12.37 12.00 -20.95
CA TRP A 230 -13.14 12.79 -21.89
C TRP A 230 -12.64 12.41 -23.28
#